data_AF-A0A0K9NYY4-F1
#
_entry.id   AF-A0A0K9NYY4-F1
#
_cell.length_a   1.000
_cell.length_b   1.000
_cell.length_c   1.000
_cell.angle_alpha   90.00
_cell.angle_beta   90.00
_cell.angle_gamma   90.00
#
_symmetry.space_group_name_H-M   'P 1'
#
loop_
_entity.id
_entity.type
_entity.pdbx_description
1 polymer ?
#
loop_
_entity_poly.entity_id
_entity_poly.type
_entity_poly.pdbx_seq_one_letter_code
_entity_poly.pdbx_strand_id
1 'polypeptide(L)'
;MQHIIPQVVEKIGNPHYLYRMTILQTISLLAPVLGSGITCQTFLPVVVNASKDRVPNIKFNVAKVLQSLLPMIDPSVVEQTIKPCLAELSEDPDVDVRYFASQALNSCDHMAISS
;
A
#
# COMPACT_ATOMS: atom_id res chain seq x y z
N MET A 1 -17.77 -10.97 7.96
CA MET A 1 -16.78 -10.06 7.31
C MET A 1 -16.64 -10.27 5.79
N GLN A 2 -17.11 -11.38 5.19
CA GLN A 2 -17.01 -11.64 3.74
C GLN A 2 -17.79 -10.67 2.82
N HIS A 3 -18.72 -9.86 3.35
CA HIS A 3 -19.55 -8.95 2.53
C HIS A 3 -18.98 -7.54 2.32
N ILE A 4 -18.00 -7.11 3.14
CA ILE A 4 -17.46 -5.73 3.08
C ILE A 4 -16.34 -5.62 2.04
N ILE A 5 -15.58 -6.71 1.87
CA ILE A 5 -14.41 -6.75 1.00
C ILE A 5 -14.73 -6.36 -0.45
N PRO A 6 -15.76 -6.93 -1.12
CA PRO A 6 -16.07 -6.56 -2.51
C PRO A 6 -16.40 -5.07 -2.66
N GLN A 7 -17.11 -4.48 -1.69
CA GLN A 7 -17.51 -3.07 -1.71
C GLN A 7 -16.32 -2.12 -1.55
N VAL A 8 -15.30 -2.53 -0.78
CA VAL A 8 -14.06 -1.78 -0.60
C VAL A 8 -13.23 -1.80 -1.89
N VAL A 9 -13.11 -2.96 -2.53
CA VAL A 9 -12.33 -3.13 -3.76
C VAL A 9 -12.97 -2.38 -4.95
N GLU A 10 -14.29 -2.46 -5.11
CA GLU A 10 -15.01 -1.80 -6.21
C GLU A 10 -14.84 -0.26 -6.20
N LYS A 11 -14.75 0.34 -5.01
CA LYS A 11 -14.67 1.80 -4.86
C LYS A 11 -13.32 2.40 -5.19
N ILE A 12 -12.26 1.61 -5.34
CA ILE A 12 -10.94 2.16 -5.68
C ILE A 12 -10.85 2.65 -7.12
N GLY A 13 -11.74 2.21 -8.01
CA GLY A 13 -11.84 2.72 -9.39
C GLY A 13 -12.65 4.02 -9.52
N ASN A 14 -13.15 4.59 -8.42
CA ASN A 14 -14.04 5.75 -8.49
C ASN A 14 -13.31 6.97 -9.09
N PRO A 15 -13.91 7.72 -10.04
CA PRO A 15 -13.27 8.88 -10.67
C PRO A 15 -12.90 9.97 -9.65
N HIS A 16 -13.64 10.05 -8.54
CA HIS A 16 -13.43 11.03 -7.49
C HIS A 16 -12.38 10.56 -6.48
N TYR A 17 -11.25 11.29 -6.41
CA TYR A 17 -10.06 10.84 -5.68
C TYR A 17 -10.25 10.72 -4.17
N LEU A 18 -11.15 11.51 -3.55
CA LEU A 18 -11.44 11.36 -2.12
C LEU A 18 -11.94 9.96 -1.77
N TYR A 19 -12.75 9.32 -2.63
CA TYR A 19 -13.18 7.95 -2.36
C TYR A 19 -12.00 6.98 -2.39
N ARG A 20 -11.09 7.12 -3.36
CA ARG A 20 -9.89 6.28 -3.44
C ARG A 20 -8.98 6.48 -2.22
N MET A 21 -8.86 7.71 -1.74
CA MET A 21 -8.13 8.04 -0.51
C MET A 21 -8.77 7.40 0.74
N THR A 22 -10.10 7.49 0.87
CA THR A 22 -10.85 6.82 1.95
C THR A 22 -10.66 5.30 1.90
N ILE A 23 -10.60 4.70 0.71
CA ILE A 23 -10.36 3.26 0.58
C ILE A 23 -8.96 2.87 1.03
N LEU A 24 -7.92 3.63 0.68
CA LEU A 24 -6.57 3.38 1.18
C LEU A 24 -6.49 3.46 2.71
N GLN A 25 -7.14 4.45 3.32
CA GLN A 25 -7.24 4.57 4.78
C GLN A 25 -8.03 3.42 5.40
N THR A 26 -9.10 2.97 4.74
CA THR A 26 -9.90 1.84 5.22
C THR A 26 -9.08 0.56 5.19
N ILE A 27 -8.27 0.35 4.15
CA ILE A 27 -7.39 -0.82 4.03
C ILE A 27 -6.36 -0.85 5.16
N SER A 28 -5.70 0.26 5.49
CA SER A 28 -4.71 0.28 6.58
C SER A 28 -5.33 -0.03 7.95
N LEU A 29 -6.60 0.36 8.16
CA LEU A 29 -7.33 0.04 9.40
C LEU A 29 -7.80 -1.41 9.47
N LEU A 30 -8.22 -2.00 8.33
CA LEU A 30 -8.74 -3.36 8.28
C LEU A 30 -7.65 -4.43 8.22
N ALA A 31 -6.50 -4.13 7.62
CA ALA A 31 -5.43 -5.11 7.41
C ALA A 31 -5.00 -5.83 8.70
N PRO A 32 -4.70 -5.14 9.82
CA PRO A 32 -4.33 -5.80 11.08
C PRO A 32 -5.43 -6.72 11.63
N VAL A 33 -6.70 -6.41 11.35
CA VAL A 33 -7.87 -7.17 11.85
C VAL A 33 -8.12 -8.42 11.02
N LEU A 34 -7.86 -8.38 9.71
CA LEU A 34 -8.10 -9.49 8.79
C LEU A 34 -6.90 -10.45 8.69
N GLY A 35 -5.74 -10.06 9.21
CA GLY A 35 -4.52 -10.87 9.19
C GLY A 35 -3.81 -10.85 7.83
N SER A 36 -2.60 -11.42 7.82
CA SER A 36 -1.67 -11.34 6.68
C SER A 36 -2.22 -12.04 5.43
N GLY A 37 -2.81 -13.23 5.56
CA GLY A 37 -3.31 -14.01 4.42
C GLY A 37 -4.36 -13.26 3.59
N ILE A 38 -5.41 -12.74 4.25
CA ILE A 38 -6.47 -11.97 3.56
C ILE A 38 -5.91 -10.66 3.01
N THR A 39 -5.05 -9.98 3.78
CA THR A 39 -4.43 -8.71 3.36
C THR A 39 -3.59 -8.90 2.09
N CYS A 40 -2.72 -9.90 2.04
CA CYS A 40 -1.90 -10.22 0.87
C CYS A 40 -2.75 -10.60 -0.34
N GLN A 41 -3.78 -11.44 -0.16
CA GLN A 41 -4.58 -11.94 -1.28
C GLN A 41 -5.53 -10.89 -1.84
N THR A 42 -6.04 -9.98 -1.00
CA THR A 42 -7.14 -9.09 -1.38
C THR A 42 -6.75 -7.63 -1.44
N PHE A 43 -6.05 -7.12 -0.42
CA PHE A 43 -5.79 -5.69 -0.29
C PHE A 43 -4.47 -5.26 -0.91
N LEU A 44 -3.43 -6.10 -0.83
CA LEU A 44 -2.14 -5.76 -1.40
C LEU A 44 -2.21 -5.49 -2.93
N PRO A 45 -2.90 -6.30 -3.76
CA PRO A 45 -3.03 -6.01 -5.19
C PRO A 45 -3.73 -4.69 -5.46
N VAL A 46 -4.72 -4.34 -4.62
CA VAL A 46 -5.49 -3.10 -4.70
C VAL A 46 -4.63 -1.89 -4.37
N VAL A 47 -3.82 -1.97 -3.31
CA VAL A 47 -2.88 -0.92 -2.91
C VAL A 47 -1.78 -0.74 -3.96
N VAL A 48 -1.21 -1.83 -4.48
CA VAL A 48 -0.19 -1.79 -5.53
C VAL A 48 -0.75 -1.17 -6.81
N ASN A 49 -1.97 -1.52 -7.21
CA ASN A 49 -2.60 -0.90 -8.38
C ASN A 49 -2.82 0.61 -8.19
N ALA A 50 -3.16 1.04 -6.98
CA ALA A 50 -3.31 2.47 -6.65
C ALA A 50 -1.99 3.26 -6.72
N SER A 51 -0.82 2.61 -6.73
CA SER A 51 0.48 3.27 -6.96
C SER A 51 0.55 3.98 -8.32
N LYS A 52 -0.28 3.56 -9.28
CA LYS A 52 -0.35 4.10 -10.64
C LYS A 52 -1.37 5.24 -10.79
N ASP A 53 -1.99 5.69 -9.70
CA ASP A 53 -2.99 6.76 -9.74
C ASP A 53 -2.40 8.06 -10.28
N ARG A 54 -3.16 8.83 -11.06
CA ARG A 54 -2.70 10.13 -11.57
C ARG A 54 -2.53 11.21 -10.49
N VAL A 55 -3.15 11.04 -9.32
CA VAL A 55 -3.13 12.02 -8.23
C VAL A 55 -1.98 11.70 -7.27
N PRO A 56 -0.98 12.59 -7.11
CA PRO A 56 0.17 12.35 -6.23
C PRO A 56 -0.22 12.02 -4.77
N ASN A 57 -1.30 12.65 -4.27
CA ASN A 57 -1.82 12.37 -2.94
C ASN A 57 -2.22 10.90 -2.74
N ILE A 58 -2.76 10.25 -3.77
CA ILE A 58 -3.06 8.81 -3.70
C ILE A 58 -1.76 8.01 -3.65
N LYS A 59 -0.80 8.33 -4.53
CA LYS A 59 0.49 7.62 -4.61
C LYS A 59 1.30 7.68 -3.31
N PHE A 60 1.43 8.85 -2.67
CA PHE A 60 2.17 8.90 -1.41
C PHE A 60 1.43 8.21 -0.27
N ASN A 61 0.09 8.18 -0.29
CA ASN A 61 -0.66 7.39 0.68
C ASN A 61 -0.50 5.88 0.44
N VAL A 62 -0.31 5.44 -0.81
CA VAL A 62 0.08 4.05 -1.09
C VAL A 62 1.40 3.72 -0.40
N ALA A 63 2.41 4.57 -0.50
CA ALA A 63 3.69 4.35 0.19
C ALA A 63 3.52 4.23 1.71
N LYS A 64 2.72 5.09 2.34
CA LYS A 64 2.40 5.04 3.78
C LYS A 64 1.67 3.76 4.16
N VAL A 65 0.69 3.34 3.37
CA VAL A 65 -0.05 2.08 3.61
C VAL A 65 0.92 0.90 3.51
N LEU A 66 1.70 0.80 2.45
CA LEU A 66 2.69 -0.27 2.28
C LEU A 66 3.68 -0.34 3.44
N GLN A 67 4.19 0.80 3.92
CA GLN A 67 5.04 0.86 5.11
C GLN A 67 4.34 0.31 6.36
N SER A 68 3.06 0.66 6.57
CA SER A 68 2.29 0.19 7.73
C SER A 68 2.01 -1.32 7.71
N LEU A 69 2.02 -1.94 6.54
CA LEU A 69 1.80 -3.37 6.39
C LEU A 69 3.06 -4.20 6.66
N LEU A 70 4.26 -3.61 6.56
CA LEU A 70 5.51 -4.37 6.65
C LEU A 70 5.59 -5.32 7.87
N PRO A 71 5.21 -4.93 9.11
CA PRO A 71 5.33 -5.80 10.29
C PRO A 71 4.51 -7.10 10.23
N MET A 72 3.53 -7.20 9.35
CA MET A 72 2.62 -8.34 9.27
C MET A 72 2.74 -9.14 7.96
N ILE A 73 3.57 -8.71 7.03
CA ILE A 73 3.70 -9.32 5.70
C ILE A 73 4.97 -10.17 5.66
N ASP A 74 4.90 -11.33 5.00
CA ASP A 74 6.04 -12.23 4.83
C ASP A 74 7.19 -11.53 4.09
N PRO A 75 8.46 -11.69 4.52
CA PRO A 75 9.60 -11.07 3.86
C PRO A 75 9.69 -11.34 2.36
N SER A 76 9.29 -12.52 1.88
CA SER A 76 9.27 -12.85 0.45
C SER A 76 8.31 -11.94 -0.34
N VAL A 77 7.15 -11.62 0.23
CA VAL A 77 6.16 -10.70 -0.37
C VAL A 77 6.68 -9.27 -0.34
N VAL A 78 7.40 -8.89 0.73
CA VAL A 78 8.06 -7.58 0.81
C VAL A 78 9.06 -7.42 -0.34
N GLU A 79 9.95 -8.39 -0.53
CA GLU A 79 10.98 -8.36 -1.58
C GLU A 79 10.39 -8.43 -3.00
N GLN A 80 9.40 -9.29 -3.24
CA GLN A 80 8.89 -9.54 -4.59
C GLN A 80 7.84 -8.53 -5.05
N THR A 81 7.14 -7.87 -4.12
CA THR A 81 5.99 -7.01 -4.45
C THR A 81 6.14 -5.59 -3.90
N ILE A 82 6.40 -5.45 -2.60
CA ILE A 82 6.36 -4.14 -1.94
C ILE A 82 7.58 -3.29 -2.32
N LYS A 83 8.79 -3.84 -2.22
CA LYS A 83 10.02 -3.12 -2.56
C LYS A 83 10.04 -2.61 -4.01
N PRO A 84 9.72 -3.43 -5.04
CA PRO A 84 9.64 -2.95 -6.42
C PRO A 84 8.62 -1.81 -6.59
N CYS A 85 7.44 -1.94 -5.98
CA CYS A 85 6.42 -0.89 -6.04
C CYS A 85 6.90 0.42 -5.41
N LEU A 86 7.59 0.36 -4.27
CA LEU A 86 8.14 1.54 -3.60
C LEU A 86 9.33 2.14 -4.36
N ALA A 87 10.17 1.32 -4.99
CA ALA A 87 11.27 1.77 -5.84
C ALA A 87 10.78 2.53 -7.08
N GLU A 88 9.65 2.11 -7.67
CA GLU A 88 9.03 2.89 -8.75
C GLU A 88 8.46 4.22 -8.25
N LEU A 89 7.86 4.24 -7.06
CA LEU A 89 7.34 5.48 -6.44
C LEU A 89 8.46 6.43 -6.00
N SER A 90 9.66 5.94 -5.67
CA SER A 90 10.78 6.80 -5.29
C SER A 90 11.33 7.63 -6.45
N GLU A 91 10.97 7.29 -7.68
CA GLU A 91 11.33 8.02 -8.90
C GLU A 91 10.19 8.92 -9.43
N ASP A 92 9.10 9.07 -8.68
CA ASP A 92 7.94 9.87 -9.11
C ASP A 92 8.29 11.38 -9.25
N PRO A 93 7.73 12.13 -10.20
CA PRO A 93 7.97 13.57 -10.31
C PRO A 93 7.53 14.38 -9.08
N ASP A 94 6.56 13.91 -8.31
CA ASP A 94 6.09 14.59 -7.10
C ASP A 94 7.01 14.33 -5.89
N VAL A 95 7.40 15.39 -5.19
CA VAL A 95 8.38 15.32 -4.10
C VAL A 95 7.87 14.55 -2.89
N ASP A 96 6.58 14.65 -2.56
CA ASP A 96 6.01 13.94 -1.41
C ASP A 96 5.94 12.45 -1.71
N VAL A 97 5.60 12.08 -2.94
CA VAL A 97 5.60 10.68 -3.37
C VAL A 97 7.00 10.06 -3.21
N ARG A 98 8.05 10.74 -3.71
CA ARG A 98 9.42 10.27 -3.52
C ARG A 98 9.80 10.15 -2.05
N TYR A 99 9.52 11.20 -1.26
CA TYR A 99 9.86 11.24 0.16
C TYR A 99 9.26 10.07 0.94
N PHE A 100 7.95 9.84 0.82
CA PHE A 100 7.28 8.76 1.54
C PHE A 100 7.66 7.38 1.01
N ALA A 101 7.92 7.23 -0.29
CA ALA A 101 8.41 5.98 -0.87
C ALA A 101 9.81 5.62 -0.35
N SER A 102 10.75 6.57 -0.33
CA SER A 102 12.09 6.36 0.21
C SER A 102 12.09 6.03 1.70
N GLN A 103 11.22 6.66 2.49
CA GLN A 103 11.06 6.28 3.91
C GLN A 103 10.56 4.84 4.08
N ALA A 104 9.58 4.44 3.27
CA ALA A 104 9.05 3.09 3.29
C ALA A 104 10.12 2.06 2.87
N LEU A 105 10.93 2.36 1.85
CA LEU A 105 12.06 1.51 1.42
C LEU A 105 13.08 1.31 2.54
N ASN A 106 13.52 2.39 3.19
CA ASN A 106 14.43 2.30 4.32
C ASN A 106 13.86 1.42 5.45
N SER A 107 12.55 1.49 5.66
CA SER A 107 11.87 0.64 6.65
C SER A 107 11.90 -0.84 6.28
N CYS A 108 11.82 -1.17 4.99
CA CYS A 108 11.95 -2.55 4.51
C CYS A 108 13.36 -3.10 4.79
N ASP A 109 14.40 -2.29 4.58
CA ASP A 109 15.79 -2.72 4.80
C ASP A 109 16.12 -2.91 6.29
N HIS A 110 15.57 -2.06 7.16
CA HIS A 110 15.72 -2.23 8.61
C HIS A 110 15.06 -3.51 9.14
N MET A 111 13.97 -3.98 8.52
CA MET A 111 13.34 -5.26 8.89
C MET A 111 14.20 -6.47 8.48
N ALA A 112 14.86 -6.40 7.32
CA ALA A 112 15.75 -7.48 6.87
C ALA A 112 16.97 -7.68 7.78
N ILE A 113 17.43 -6.62 8.47
CA ILE A 113 18.60 -6.67 9.37
C ILE A 113 18.23 -7.17 10.78
N SER A 114 16.96 -7.09 11.15
CA SER A 114 16.46 -7.43 12.49
C SER A 114 15.79 -8.82 12.59
N SER A 115 15.72 -9.55 11.47
CA SER A 115 15.17 -10.91 11.35
C SER A 115 16.30 -11.95 11.29
#